data_AF-A0A969HEF3-F1
#
_entry.id   AF-A0A969HEF3-F1
#
_cell.length_a   1.000
_cell.length_b   1.000
_cell.length_c   1.000
_cell.angle_alpha   90.00
_cell.angle_beta   90.00
_cell.angle_gamma   90.00
#
_symmetry.space_group_name_H-M   'P 1'
#
loop_
_entity.id
_entity.type
_entity.pdbx_description
1 polymer ?
#
loop_
_entity_poly.entity_id
_entity_poly.type
_entity_poly.pdbx_seq_one_letter_code
_entity_poly.pdbx_strand_id
1 'polypeptide(L)'
;GQVLQQTVKAKTGVEANPTLPNQKFAELMRGRNLPVLDLHPIFVQDLRTRGEALYWPKDPHWTVAGNRLAGETIAHWLIEQGLTPVKK
;
A
#
# COMPACT_ATOMS: atom_id res chain seq x y z
N GLY A 1 -7.40 -2.92 18.93
CA GLY A 1 -7.11 -4.35 19.08
C GLY A 1 -5.79 -4.65 18.41
N GLN A 2 -4.85 -5.27 19.14
CA GLN A 2 -3.51 -5.61 18.68
C GLN A 2 -3.57 -6.64 17.54
N VAL A 3 -3.47 -6.25 16.28
CA VAL A 3 -2.97 -7.15 15.23
C VAL A 3 -2.34 -6.32 14.12
N LEU A 4 -1.02 -6.40 14.02
CA LEU A 4 -0.14 -6.25 12.83
C LEU A 4 1.28 -5.87 13.30
N GLN A 5 1.80 -6.66 14.22
CA GLN A 5 3.22 -6.80 14.46
C GLN A 5 3.57 -8.22 14.02
N GLN A 6 3.51 -8.48 12.70
CA GLN A 6 4.20 -9.65 12.16
C GLN A 6 5.68 -9.31 12.14
N THR A 7 6.30 -9.44 13.31
CA THR A 7 7.75 -9.38 13.46
C THR A 7 8.31 -10.56 12.67
N VAL A 8 8.78 -10.30 11.45
CA VAL A 8 9.82 -11.13 10.86
C VAL A 8 10.98 -11.01 11.84
N LYS A 9 11.24 -12.03 12.67
CA LYS A 9 12.43 -12.08 13.51
C LYS A 9 13.63 -12.05 12.57
N ALA A 10 14.18 -10.85 12.36
CA ALA A 10 15.51 -10.73 11.81
C ALA A 10 16.45 -11.48 12.76
N LYS A 11 17.33 -12.32 12.22
CA LYS A 11 18.41 -12.97 12.99
C LYS A 11 19.44 -11.95 13.51
N THR A 12 19.27 -10.68 13.17
CA THR A 12 19.97 -9.52 13.68
C THR A 12 18.98 -8.80 14.60
N GLY A 13 19.38 -8.31 15.78
CA GLY A 13 18.50 -7.66 16.76
C GLY A 13 17.88 -6.32 16.33
N VAL A 14 17.59 -6.15 15.03
CA VAL A 14 16.98 -4.98 14.41
C VAL A 14 15.50 -5.29 14.19
N GLU A 15 14.62 -4.48 14.78
CA GLU A 15 13.18 -4.55 14.54
C GLU A 15 12.90 -4.27 13.06
N ALA A 16 12.19 -5.19 12.39
CA ALA A 16 11.84 -5.03 10.99
C ALA A 16 10.77 -3.96 10.85
N ASN A 17 11.08 -2.85 10.15
CA ASN A 17 10.06 -1.87 9.75
C ASN A 17 9.41 -2.31 8.43
N PRO A 18 8.15 -2.77 8.43
CA PRO A 18 7.47 -3.28 7.22
C PRO A 18 7.17 -2.19 6.19
N THR A 19 7.24 -0.91 6.57
CA THR A 19 7.01 0.23 5.66
C THR A 19 8.25 0.61 4.85
N LEU A 20 9.44 0.24 5.35
CA LEU A 20 10.72 0.68 4.80
C LEU A 20 10.96 0.24 3.34
N PRO A 21 10.57 -0.98 2.91
CA PRO A 21 10.71 -1.38 1.51
C PRO A 21 9.95 -0.45 0.55
N ASN A 22 8.68 -0.14 0.85
CA ASN A 22 7.86 0.74 0.01
C ASN A 22 8.42 2.16 -0.02
N GLN A 23 8.83 2.70 1.14
CA GLN A 23 9.43 4.03 1.25
C GLN A 23 10.69 4.15 0.40
N LYS A 24 11.63 3.20 0.54
CA LYS A 24 12.87 3.20 -0.25
C LYS A 24 12.61 3.06 -1.75
N PHE A 25 11.64 2.25 -2.14
CA PHE A 25 11.27 2.10 -3.55
C PHE A 25 10.68 3.41 -4.10
N ALA A 26 9.75 4.03 -3.38
CA ALA A 26 9.14 5.30 -3.78
C ALA A 26 10.18 6.44 -3.85
N GLU A 27 11.12 6.51 -2.92
CA GLU A 27 12.27 7.44 -2.96
C GLU A 27 13.13 7.23 -4.21
N LEU A 28 13.49 5.97 -4.51
CA LEU A 28 14.29 5.64 -5.69
C LEU A 28 13.61 6.05 -7.00
N MET A 29 12.30 5.83 -7.11
CA MET A 29 11.52 6.19 -8.30
C MET A 29 11.35 7.71 -8.43
N ARG A 30 11.09 8.42 -7.33
CA ARG A 30 11.05 9.90 -7.33
C ARG A 30 12.38 10.51 -7.78
N GLY A 31 13.51 9.95 -7.35
CA GLY A 31 14.83 10.37 -7.83
C GLY A 31 15.05 10.17 -9.34
N ARG A 32 14.17 9.41 -10.01
CA ARG A 32 14.18 9.15 -11.46
C ARG A 32 13.04 9.86 -12.20
N ASN A 33 12.35 10.81 -11.55
CA ASN A 33 11.15 11.47 -12.08
C ASN A 33 10.04 10.49 -12.50
N LEU A 34 9.96 9.33 -11.84
CA LEU A 34 8.88 8.38 -12.04
C LEU A 34 7.83 8.55 -10.93
N PRO A 35 6.58 8.90 -11.27
CA PRO A 35 5.52 9.02 -10.28
C PRO A 35 5.17 7.63 -9.73
N VAL A 36 5.02 7.52 -8.41
CA VAL A 36 4.69 6.27 -7.70
C VAL A 36 3.58 6.52 -6.70
N LEU A 37 2.58 5.64 -6.74
CA LEU A 37 1.54 5.55 -5.73
C LEU A 37 1.90 4.43 -4.73
N ASP A 38 2.15 4.79 -3.47
CA ASP A 38 2.29 3.82 -2.38
C ASP A 38 0.92 3.57 -1.72
N LEU A 39 0.37 2.37 -1.91
CA LEU A 39 -0.92 1.97 -1.33
C LEU A 39 -0.84 1.61 0.16
N HIS A 40 0.35 1.36 0.72
CA HIS A 40 0.49 0.94 2.10
C HIS A 40 -0.12 1.92 3.13
N PRO A 41 0.18 3.24 3.11
CA PRO A 41 -0.43 4.18 4.05
C PRO A 41 -1.96 4.25 3.92
N ILE A 42 -2.50 4.08 2.71
CA ILE A 42 -3.95 4.07 2.44
C ILE A 42 -4.60 2.85 3.09
N PHE A 43 -4.01 1.67 2.93
CA PHE A 43 -4.52 0.43 3.53
C PHE A 43 -4.47 0.47 5.06
N VAL A 44 -3.39 1.02 5.64
CA VAL A 44 -3.26 1.19 7.10
C VAL A 44 -4.33 2.15 7.61
N GLN A 45 -4.56 3.26 6.92
CA GLN A 45 -5.58 4.22 7.31
C GLN A 45 -6.98 3.60 7.24
N ASP A 46 -7.27 2.86 6.18
CA ASP A 46 -8.57 2.22 5.96
C ASP A 46 -8.90 1.15 7.01
N LEU A 47 -7.93 0.32 7.36
CA LEU A 47 -8.06 -0.65 8.44
C LEU A 47 -8.34 0.05 9.79
N ARG A 48 -7.74 1.23 10.04
CA ARG A 48 -7.98 1.99 11.26
C ARG A 48 -9.37 2.63 11.30
N THR A 49 -9.91 3.05 10.16
CA THR A 49 -11.20 3.76 10.10
C THR A 49 -12.39 2.81 9.98
N ARG A 50 -12.28 1.78 9.15
CA ARG A 50 -13.38 0.85 8.84
C ARG A 50 -13.25 -0.50 9.54
N GLY A 51 -12.03 -0.89 9.93
CA GLY A 51 -11.78 -2.21 10.53
C GLY A 51 -11.97 -3.38 9.55
N GLU A 52 -12.14 -3.11 8.26
CA GLU A 52 -12.35 -4.14 7.25
C GLU A 52 -11.03 -4.83 6.89
N ALA A 53 -11.05 -6.16 6.77
CA ALA A 53 -9.86 -6.93 6.41
C ALA A 53 -9.55 -6.76 4.92
N LEU A 54 -8.41 -6.12 4.61
CA LEU A 54 -7.94 -5.92 3.24
C LEU A 54 -7.02 -7.04 2.73
N TYR A 55 -6.57 -7.91 3.64
CA TYR A 55 -5.76 -9.10 3.36
C TYR A 55 -6.38 -10.31 4.07
N TRP A 56 -6.10 -11.49 3.53
CA TRP A 56 -6.44 -12.73 4.21
C TRP A 56 -5.41 -13.04 5.32
N PRO A 57 -5.80 -13.61 6.48
CA PRO A 57 -4.89 -13.77 7.63
C PRO A 57 -3.60 -14.57 7.38
N LYS A 58 -3.59 -15.46 6.39
CA LYS A 58 -2.45 -16.33 6.05
C LYS A 58 -2.08 -16.27 4.57
N ASP A 59 -2.62 -15.31 3.85
CA ASP A 59 -2.44 -15.19 2.42
C ASP A 59 -2.17 -13.70 2.10
N PRO A 60 -1.03 -13.38 1.43
CA PRO A 60 -0.65 -12.01 1.13
C PRO A 60 -1.51 -11.35 0.04
N HIS A 61 -2.44 -12.08 -0.58
CA HIS A 61 -3.36 -11.50 -1.55
C HIS A 61 -4.44 -10.63 -0.89
N TRP A 62 -4.87 -9.62 -1.64
CA TRP A 62 -5.96 -8.74 -1.23
C TRP A 62 -7.30 -9.47 -1.19
N THR A 63 -8.14 -9.11 -0.22
CA THR A 63 -9.56 -9.48 -0.22
C THR A 63 -10.31 -8.73 -1.33
N VAL A 64 -11.60 -9.01 -1.50
CA VAL A 64 -12.46 -8.21 -2.40
C VAL A 64 -12.45 -6.73 -2.00
N ALA A 65 -12.51 -6.45 -0.69
CA ALA A 65 -12.44 -5.10 -0.16
C ALA A 65 -11.08 -4.43 -0.45
N GLY A 66 -9.97 -5.18 -0.28
CA GLY A 66 -8.62 -4.72 -0.62
C GLY A 66 -8.47 -4.36 -2.10
N ASN A 67 -8.96 -5.23 -2.99
CA ASN A 67 -8.97 -4.96 -4.43
C ASN A 67 -9.81 -3.74 -4.79
N ARG A 68 -10.98 -3.58 -4.16
CA ARG A 68 -11.85 -2.43 -4.39
C ARG A 68 -11.17 -1.12 -3.99
N LEU A 69 -10.62 -1.05 -2.78
CA LEU A 69 -9.91 0.14 -2.30
C LEU A 69 -8.71 0.47 -3.19
N ALA A 70 -7.93 -0.54 -3.58
CA ALA A 70 -6.80 -0.35 -4.49
C ALA A 70 -7.26 0.20 -5.85
N GLY A 71 -8.30 -0.37 -6.44
CA GLY A 71 -8.84 0.07 -7.73
C GLY A 71 -9.34 1.50 -7.71
N GLU A 72 -10.13 1.87 -6.70
CA GLU A 72 -10.65 3.24 -6.53
C GLU A 72 -9.50 4.24 -6.34
N THR A 73 -8.51 3.91 -5.50
CA THR A 73 -7.34 4.78 -5.27
C THR A 73 -6.50 4.95 -6.53
N ILE A 74 -6.21 3.87 -7.24
CA ILE A 74 -5.42 3.91 -8.49
C ILE A 74 -6.15 4.74 -9.53
N ALA A 75 -7.46 4.56 -9.69
CA ALA A 75 -8.25 5.32 -10.65
C ALA A 75 -8.20 6.82 -10.37
N HIS A 76 -8.43 7.24 -9.13
CA HIS A 76 -8.34 8.65 -8.73
C HIS A 76 -6.93 9.20 -8.96
N TRP A 77 -5.90 8.47 -8.55
CA TRP A 77 -4.52 8.88 -8.75
C TRP A 77 -4.19 9.07 -10.23
N LEU A 78 -4.58 8.13 -11.11
CA LEU A 78 -4.36 8.26 -12.56
C LEU A 78 -5.07 9.48 -13.14
N ILE A 79 -6.29 9.80 -12.68
CA ILE A 79 -7.03 11.00 -13.11
C ILE A 79 -6.27 12.27 -12.69
N GLU A 80 -5.85 12.35 -11.42
CA GLU A 80 -5.10 13.48 -10.88
C GLU A 80 -3.75 13.69 -11.57
N GLN A 81 -3.09 12.60 -11.96
CA GLN A 81 -1.85 12.64 -12.73
C GLN A 81 -2.07 12.96 -14.23
N GLY A 82 -3.32 13.04 -14.71
CA GLY A 82 -3.62 13.21 -16.14
C GLY A 82 -3.23 12.00 -17.00
N LEU A 83 -3.16 10.80 -16.39
CA LEU A 83 -2.74 9.55 -17.03
C LEU A 83 -3.92 8.70 -17.53
N THR A 84 -5.14 9.25 -17.55
CA THR A 84 -6.31 8.58 -18.12
C THR A 84 -6.49 8.94 -19.59
N PRO A 85 -7.01 8.01 -20.43
CA PRO A 85 -7.35 8.33 -21.81
C PRO A 85 -8.34 9.50 -21.88
N VAL A 86 -8.03 10.51 -22.70
CA VAL A 86 -9.00 11.51 -23.09
C VAL A 86 -9.99 10.83 -24.03
N LYS A 87 -11.28 10.80 -23.69
CA LYS A 87 -12.31 10.41 -24.67
C LYS A 87 -12.21 11.39 -25.84
N LYS A 88 -11.84 10.87 -27.02
CA LYS A 88 -11.97 11.60 -28.29
C LYS A 88 -13.43 11.70 -28.69
#